data_AF-A0A5B8MWW1-F1
#
_entry.id   AF-A0A5B8MWW1-F1
#
_cell.length_a   1.000
_cell.length_b   1.000
_cell.length_c   1.000
_cell.angle_alpha   90.00
_cell.angle_beta   90.00
_cell.angle_gamma   90.00
#
_symmetry.space_group_name_H-M   'P 1'
#
loop_
_entity.id
_entity.type
_entity.pdbx_description
1 polymer ?
#
loop_
_entity_poly.entity_id
_entity_poly.type
_entity_poly.pdbx_seq_one_letter_code
_entity_poly.pdbx_strand_id
1 'polypeptide(L)'
;MRMRRGVVMVSLFFFAASCVFIEAAAKKVKVKEERIQQLDLEPGHFAGLEFMGGLILHAKDDHFGGWSGIVTKREGREVVAVSDKGYWLNMTLSYAEGGRAPMEVTGAWTYPLLDPEGNPLKKKAWADAESVVFGSRGDLLVSFERNHRIVRYDNVTAPATTDSALTLASEILSKHCNYNGGPEAIETYEDHLIMFCEDAIDGYDTSFQGWLVPLQPAPGAREKSELGYSRRLFMKITDGFRPTDFAMLDSGDLLILERMHDGHRTGFRLEVIPRKYLAATGEEALVVPARAAEAWQSPSNPVDNMECLSVDQLEGGKVRVNLMSDDNFSSKQQTVFFVFEVHAEDLVEYAYEMARVEDFPPSNPQVLSNGTREKTIQVVVGVSLFLGGLLTGAGVVMIVNYVRSKNSNKRKYESFVAMTRQDFNDFSLPSDDQM
;
A
#
# COMPACT_ATOMS: atom_id res chain seq x y z
N MET A 1 -26.57 -0.13 -80.98
CA MET A 1 -26.60 -0.33 -79.52
C MET A 1 -25.33 0.31 -78.95
N ARG A 2 -25.43 1.51 -78.36
CA ARG A 2 -24.29 2.32 -77.87
C ARG A 2 -23.95 1.89 -76.44
N MET A 3 -22.78 1.28 -76.22
CA MET A 3 -22.24 1.05 -74.86
C MET A 3 -21.38 2.25 -74.44
N ARG A 4 -21.87 3.02 -73.46
CA ARG A 4 -21.08 3.99 -72.69
C ARG A 4 -20.24 3.23 -71.67
N ARG A 5 -18.91 3.33 -71.73
CA ARG A 5 -18.02 2.91 -70.64
C ARG A 5 -17.84 4.11 -69.70
N GLY A 6 -18.41 4.03 -68.50
CA GLY A 6 -18.17 4.96 -67.41
C GLY A 6 -16.88 4.60 -66.68
N VAL A 7 -16.00 5.56 -66.50
CA VAL A 7 -14.81 5.45 -65.64
C VAL A 7 -15.25 5.85 -64.22
N VAL A 8 -15.20 4.91 -63.28
CA VAL A 8 -15.40 5.18 -61.86
C VAL A 8 -14.02 5.47 -61.26
N MET A 9 -13.81 6.72 -60.86
CA MET A 9 -12.60 7.14 -60.13
C MET A 9 -12.85 6.90 -58.64
N VAL A 10 -12.24 5.85 -58.10
CA VAL A 10 -12.27 5.56 -56.66
C VAL A 10 -11.17 6.38 -55.99
N SER A 11 -11.54 7.47 -55.34
CA SER A 11 -10.64 8.26 -54.49
C SER A 11 -10.41 7.52 -53.17
N LEU A 12 -9.23 6.90 -53.00
CA LEU A 12 -8.77 6.41 -51.70
C LEU A 12 -8.47 7.59 -50.78
N PHE A 13 -9.32 7.82 -49.78
CA PHE A 13 -8.98 8.67 -48.64
C PHE A 13 -8.08 7.86 -47.69
N PHE A 14 -6.78 8.14 -47.70
CA PHE A 14 -5.90 7.73 -46.62
C PHE A 14 -6.23 8.56 -45.38
N PHE A 15 -7.00 8.00 -44.45
CA PHE A 15 -7.05 8.48 -43.08
C PHE A 15 -5.70 8.11 -42.43
N ALA A 16 -4.76 9.05 -42.45
CA ALA A 16 -3.61 8.98 -41.56
C ALA A 16 -4.15 9.15 -40.13
N ALA A 17 -4.33 8.03 -39.43
CA ALA A 17 -4.54 8.03 -38.00
C ALA A 17 -3.24 8.57 -37.37
N SER A 18 -3.20 9.86 -37.10
CA SER A 18 -2.21 10.45 -36.21
C SER A 18 -2.45 9.86 -34.83
N CYS A 19 -1.74 8.78 -34.50
CA CYS A 19 -1.54 8.37 -33.12
C CYS A 19 -0.80 9.52 -32.43
N VAL A 20 -1.57 10.43 -31.84
CA VAL A 20 -1.06 11.31 -30.81
C VAL A 20 -0.78 10.41 -29.62
N PHE A 21 0.44 9.90 -29.52
CA PHE A 21 0.97 9.46 -28.24
C PHE A 21 0.94 10.71 -27.36
N ILE A 22 -0.04 10.77 -26.45
CA ILE A 22 0.05 11.70 -25.33
C ILE A 22 1.23 11.16 -24.54
N GLU A 23 2.39 11.77 -24.75
CA GLU A 23 3.55 11.56 -23.90
C GLU A 23 3.09 11.85 -22.48
N ALA A 24 3.01 10.78 -21.69
CA ALA A 24 2.79 10.81 -20.26
C ALA A 24 4.03 11.49 -19.64
N ALA A 25 4.08 12.81 -19.74
CA ALA A 25 5.34 13.53 -19.68
C ALA A 25 5.85 13.64 -18.26
N ALA A 26 7.09 13.20 -18.05
CA ALA A 26 7.85 13.49 -16.84
C ALA A 26 7.83 14.99 -16.53
N LYS A 27 7.58 15.35 -15.28
CA LYS A 27 7.52 16.75 -14.86
C LYS A 27 8.58 17.03 -13.81
N LYS A 28 9.44 18.01 -14.08
CA LYS A 28 10.39 18.49 -13.09
C LYS A 28 9.65 19.23 -11.98
N VAL A 29 9.87 18.83 -10.74
CA VAL A 29 9.25 19.46 -9.57
C VAL A 29 10.30 20.26 -8.82
N LYS A 30 9.95 21.49 -8.43
CA LYS A 30 10.77 22.27 -7.52
C LYS A 30 10.31 22.01 -6.09
N VAL A 31 11.10 21.22 -5.37
CA VAL A 31 10.91 20.97 -3.94
C VAL A 31 11.63 22.07 -3.17
N LYS A 32 10.99 22.55 -2.10
CA LYS A 32 11.61 23.34 -1.05
C LYS A 32 11.61 22.50 0.21
N GLU A 33 12.68 22.61 0.98
CA GLU A 33 12.88 21.83 2.17
C GLU A 33 13.06 22.70 3.41
N GLU A 34 12.57 22.22 4.54
CA GLU A 34 12.86 22.75 5.86
C GLU A 34 13.51 21.65 6.71
N ARG A 35 14.65 21.94 7.34
CA ARG A 35 15.43 20.93 8.06
C ARG A 35 14.91 20.70 9.47
N ILE A 36 14.85 19.43 9.84
CA ILE A 36 14.52 18.95 11.17
C ILE A 36 15.80 18.41 11.78
N GLN A 37 16.22 19.01 12.90
CA GLN A 37 17.49 18.67 13.56
C GLN A 37 17.31 17.70 14.73
N GLN A 38 16.08 17.60 15.24
CA GLN A 38 15.77 16.78 16.40
C GLN A 38 14.40 16.15 16.23
N LEU A 39 14.29 14.92 16.72
CA LEU A 39 13.08 14.15 16.86
C LEU A 39 13.20 13.43 18.20
N ASP A 40 12.19 13.56 19.05
CA ASP A 40 12.16 12.86 20.33
C ASP A 40 11.42 11.53 20.15
N LEU A 41 12.07 10.44 20.53
CA LEU A 41 11.46 9.11 20.61
C LEU A 41 10.93 8.88 22.03
N GLU A 42 9.84 8.12 22.14
CA GLU A 42 9.29 7.71 23.42
C GLU A 42 10.31 6.86 24.21
N PRO A 43 10.40 7.02 25.54
CA PRO A 43 11.32 6.25 26.37
C PRO A 43 10.86 4.78 26.51
N GLY A 44 11.78 3.90 26.89
CA GLY A 44 11.46 2.49 27.18
C GLY A 44 11.46 1.56 25.96
N HIS A 45 11.89 2.07 24.81
CA HIS A 45 12.14 1.31 23.58
C HIS A 45 13.64 1.08 23.35
N PHE A 46 14.00 0.53 22.18
CA PHE A 46 15.38 0.27 21.81
C PHE A 46 16.18 1.57 21.67
N ALA A 47 17.28 1.68 22.41
CA ALA A 47 18.05 2.92 22.52
C ALA A 47 19.07 3.13 21.38
N GLY A 48 19.30 2.12 20.54
CA GLY A 48 20.34 2.16 19.50
C GLY A 48 19.96 2.94 18.23
N LEU A 49 18.70 3.33 18.07
CA LEU A 49 18.22 4.05 16.90
C LEU A 49 18.54 5.55 17.02
N GLU A 50 19.50 6.03 16.24
CA GLU A 50 19.93 7.43 16.23
C GLU A 50 19.18 8.22 15.16
N PHE A 51 18.51 9.31 15.54
CA PHE A 51 17.94 10.26 14.58
C PHE A 51 19.05 11.11 13.96
N MET A 52 19.19 11.03 12.65
CA MET A 52 20.25 11.72 11.92
C MET A 52 19.82 13.07 11.35
N GLY A 53 18.51 13.26 11.20
CA GLY A 53 17.90 14.48 10.69
C GLY A 53 16.67 14.17 9.84
N GLY A 54 15.95 15.22 9.47
CA GLY A 54 14.80 15.11 8.59
C GLY A 54 14.57 16.35 7.75
N LEU A 55 13.66 16.23 6.78
CA LEU A 55 13.25 17.30 5.89
C LEU A 55 11.73 17.36 5.84
N ILE A 56 11.16 18.55 6.01
CA ILE A 56 9.79 18.84 5.56
C ILE A 56 9.87 19.26 4.11
N LEU A 57 9.16 18.58 3.22
CA LEU A 57 9.19 18.78 1.78
C LEU A 57 7.94 19.51 1.29
N HIS A 58 8.15 20.55 0.50
CA HIS A 58 7.09 21.37 -0.07
C HIS A 58 7.26 21.53 -1.57
N ALA A 59 6.22 21.18 -2.33
CA ALA A 59 6.17 21.47 -3.76
C ALA A 59 4.83 22.12 -4.13
N LYS A 60 4.86 23.01 -5.12
CA LYS A 60 3.64 23.58 -5.73
C LYS A 60 3.31 22.81 -7.01
N ASP A 61 2.99 21.53 -6.85
CA ASP A 61 2.66 20.61 -7.95
C ASP A 61 1.56 19.66 -7.51
N ASP A 62 0.47 19.54 -8.29
CA ASP A 62 -0.67 18.69 -7.93
C ASP A 62 -0.36 17.18 -8.00
N HIS A 63 0.80 16.82 -8.58
CA HIS A 63 1.34 15.46 -8.63
C HIS A 63 2.36 15.17 -7.52
N PHE A 64 2.58 16.10 -6.60
CA PHE A 64 3.45 15.91 -5.44
C PHE A 64 2.61 15.81 -4.18
N GLY A 65 2.78 14.74 -3.42
CA GLY A 65 1.98 14.40 -2.23
C GLY A 65 1.39 13.00 -2.37
N GLY A 66 0.60 12.55 -1.39
CA GLY A 66 -0.07 11.26 -1.47
C GLY A 66 0.88 10.05 -1.40
N TRP A 67 2.02 10.15 -0.70
CA TRP A 67 3.12 9.19 -0.81
C TRP A 67 2.91 7.98 0.10
N SER A 68 2.71 6.81 -0.49
CA SER A 68 2.36 5.60 0.26
C SER A 68 3.54 4.63 0.42
N GLY A 69 4.51 4.63 -0.50
CA GLY A 69 5.71 3.78 -0.37
C GLY A 69 6.98 4.42 -0.94
N ILE A 70 8.14 3.99 -0.43
CA ILE A 70 9.45 4.42 -0.92
C ILE A 70 10.41 3.24 -1.09
N VAL A 71 11.28 3.35 -2.09
CA VAL A 71 12.51 2.58 -2.16
C VAL A 71 13.71 3.52 -2.30
N THR A 72 14.82 3.13 -1.69
CA THR A 72 16.04 3.94 -1.68
C THR A 72 17.24 3.17 -2.19
N LYS A 73 18.21 3.91 -2.74
CA LYS A 73 19.52 3.41 -3.13
C LYS A 73 20.60 4.37 -2.71
N ARG A 74 21.84 3.86 -2.75
CA ARG A 74 23.07 4.63 -2.49
C ARG A 74 23.01 5.32 -1.13
N GLU A 75 22.75 4.54 -0.09
CA GLU A 75 22.74 5.02 1.30
C GLU A 75 21.64 6.06 1.56
N GLY A 76 20.45 5.85 0.97
CA GLY A 76 19.32 6.77 1.12
C GLY A 76 19.44 8.06 0.30
N ARG A 77 20.34 8.11 -0.70
CA ARG A 77 20.53 9.30 -1.55
C ARG A 77 19.59 9.33 -2.73
N GLU A 78 19.33 8.20 -3.37
CA GLU A 78 18.38 8.11 -4.47
C GLU A 78 17.07 7.57 -3.93
N VAL A 79 15.99 8.33 -4.07
CA VAL A 79 14.67 7.98 -3.53
C VAL A 79 13.68 7.87 -4.68
N VAL A 80 12.98 6.75 -4.75
CA VAL A 80 11.80 6.58 -5.59
C VAL A 80 10.60 6.37 -4.69
N ALA A 81 9.60 7.24 -4.78
CA ALA A 81 8.35 7.14 -4.05
C ALA A 81 7.19 6.86 -5.00
N VAL A 82 6.14 6.20 -4.50
CA VAL A 82 4.89 5.97 -5.21
C VAL A 82 3.74 6.68 -4.50
N SER A 83 2.79 7.22 -5.26
CA SER A 83 1.64 7.95 -4.74
C SER A 83 0.30 7.27 -5.05
N ASP A 84 -0.61 7.39 -4.10
CA ASP A 84 -2.04 7.04 -4.16
C ASP A 84 -2.83 7.72 -5.32
N LYS A 85 -2.23 8.72 -5.99
CA LYS A 85 -2.75 9.37 -7.20
C LYS A 85 -2.21 8.81 -8.50
N GLY A 86 -1.39 7.77 -8.46
CA GLY A 86 -0.86 7.13 -9.66
C GLY A 86 0.37 7.86 -10.21
N TYR A 87 1.26 8.34 -9.34
CA TYR A 87 2.50 8.99 -9.73
C TYR A 87 3.71 8.41 -8.99
N TRP A 88 4.82 8.36 -9.70
CA TRP A 88 6.17 8.24 -9.16
C TRP A 88 6.70 9.61 -8.77
N LEU A 89 7.53 9.66 -7.74
CA LEU A 89 8.53 10.70 -7.52
C LEU A 89 9.91 10.06 -7.55
N ASN A 90 10.80 10.60 -8.36
CA ASN A 90 12.23 10.30 -8.30
C ASN A 90 12.95 11.55 -7.82
N MET A 91 13.77 11.44 -6.77
CA MET A 91 14.53 12.55 -6.23
C MET A 91 15.89 12.09 -5.68
N THR A 92 16.79 13.05 -5.49
CA THR A 92 18.10 12.81 -4.88
C THR A 92 18.30 13.69 -3.66
N LEU A 93 18.61 13.08 -2.53
CA LEU A 93 18.96 13.76 -1.28
C LEU A 93 20.45 14.04 -1.21
N SER A 94 20.80 15.30 -0.94
CA SER A 94 22.14 15.64 -0.49
C SER A 94 22.25 15.40 1.02
N TYR A 95 23.45 15.06 1.49
CA TYR A 95 23.74 14.85 2.90
C TYR A 95 24.88 15.76 3.35
N ALA A 96 24.89 16.09 4.64
CA ALA A 96 25.97 16.83 5.28
C ALA A 96 27.31 16.11 5.14
N GLU A 97 28.42 16.83 5.39
CA GLU A 97 29.75 16.23 5.40
C GLU A 97 29.80 15.03 6.38
N GLY A 98 30.43 13.94 5.94
CA GLY A 98 30.39 12.65 6.66
C GLY A 98 29.10 11.85 6.43
N GLY A 99 28.19 12.31 5.57
CA GLY A 99 27.04 11.54 5.09
C GLY A 99 25.89 11.40 6.08
N ARG A 100 25.93 12.09 7.23
CA ARG A 100 25.05 11.81 8.37
C ARG A 100 23.61 12.33 8.22
N ALA A 101 23.43 13.63 7.97
CA ALA A 101 22.11 14.27 7.97
C ALA A 101 21.64 14.64 6.55
N PRO A 102 20.37 14.43 6.17
CA PRO A 102 19.83 14.91 4.90
C PRO A 102 19.76 16.45 4.90
N MET A 103 20.05 17.07 3.76
CA MET A 103 20.24 18.53 3.67
C MET A 103 19.31 19.20 2.66
N GLU A 104 19.28 18.70 1.43
CA GLU A 104 18.53 19.32 0.33
C GLU A 104 17.98 18.26 -0.64
N VAL A 105 16.87 18.59 -1.31
CA VAL A 105 16.35 17.78 -2.40
C VAL A 105 16.85 18.32 -3.73
N THR A 106 17.47 17.45 -4.53
CA THR A 106 17.94 17.75 -5.88
C THR A 106 17.32 16.78 -6.87
N GLY A 107 17.21 17.19 -8.14
CA GLY A 107 16.77 16.27 -9.21
C GLY A 107 15.37 15.68 -9.04
N ALA A 108 14.42 16.39 -8.43
CA ALA A 108 13.05 15.90 -8.25
C ALA A 108 12.24 15.92 -9.57
N TRP A 109 11.70 14.76 -9.93
CA TRP A 109 10.83 14.56 -11.09
C TRP A 109 9.64 13.67 -10.73
N THR A 110 8.46 14.00 -11.23
CA THR A 110 7.29 13.13 -11.16
C THR A 110 7.00 12.49 -12.51
N TYR A 111 6.52 11.24 -12.46
CA TYR A 111 6.15 10.45 -13.63
C TYR A 111 4.81 9.79 -13.36
N PRO A 112 3.87 9.74 -14.30
CA PRO A 112 2.67 8.94 -14.10
C PRO A 112 3.00 7.45 -14.06
N LEU A 113 2.32 6.71 -13.18
CA LEU A 113 2.23 5.26 -13.28
C LEU A 113 1.48 4.89 -14.56
N LEU A 114 2.02 3.94 -15.32
CA LEU A 114 1.50 3.52 -16.61
C LEU A 114 0.78 2.17 -16.52
N ASP A 115 -0.29 2.00 -17.30
CA ASP A 115 -0.94 0.72 -17.54
C ASP A 115 -0.12 -0.16 -18.52
N PRO A 116 -0.50 -1.42 -18.77
CA PRO A 116 0.20 -2.29 -19.72
C PRO A 116 0.23 -1.77 -21.16
N GLU A 117 -0.73 -0.93 -21.53
CA GLU A 117 -0.79 -0.27 -22.83
C GLU A 117 0.05 1.03 -22.89
N GLY A 118 0.69 1.42 -21.78
CA GLY A 118 1.54 2.60 -21.67
C GLY A 118 0.79 3.91 -21.40
N ASN A 119 -0.48 3.86 -21.01
CA ASN A 119 -1.27 5.05 -20.67
C ASN A 119 -1.18 5.37 -19.18
N PRO A 120 -1.22 6.65 -18.78
CA PRO A 120 -1.33 7.04 -17.37
C PRO A 120 -2.55 6.46 -16.68
N LEU A 121 -2.38 5.97 -15.44
CA LEU A 121 -3.47 5.58 -14.56
C LEU A 121 -4.21 6.84 -14.08
N LYS A 122 -5.47 7.02 -14.51
CA LYS A 122 -6.27 8.24 -14.21
C LYS A 122 -7.41 8.04 -13.24
N LYS A 123 -7.88 6.81 -13.06
CA LYS A 123 -9.04 6.50 -12.21
C LYS A 123 -8.52 6.06 -10.85
N LYS A 124 -9.04 6.63 -9.75
CA LYS A 124 -8.60 6.29 -8.38
C LYS A 124 -8.57 4.78 -8.12
N ALA A 125 -9.60 4.05 -8.55
CA ALA A 125 -9.66 2.57 -8.43
C ALA A 125 -8.51 1.80 -9.10
N TRP A 126 -7.72 2.44 -9.96
CA TRP A 126 -6.53 1.88 -10.58
C TRP A 126 -5.24 2.57 -10.15
N ALA A 127 -5.32 3.78 -9.61
CA ALA A 127 -4.18 4.63 -9.33
C ALA A 127 -3.77 4.64 -7.84
N ASP A 128 -4.61 4.10 -6.96
CA ASP A 128 -4.35 3.90 -5.52
C ASP A 128 -3.19 2.93 -5.34
N ALA A 129 -1.96 3.44 -5.24
CA ALA A 129 -0.76 2.66 -5.01
C ALA A 129 -0.40 2.78 -3.53
N GLU A 130 -0.14 1.64 -2.87
CA GLU A 130 0.03 1.61 -1.41
C GLU A 130 1.47 1.36 -0.98
N SER A 131 2.22 0.53 -1.70
CA SER A 131 3.65 0.30 -1.39
C SER A 131 4.44 -0.02 -2.65
N VAL A 132 5.76 0.19 -2.58
CA VAL A 132 6.72 -0.15 -3.63
C VAL A 132 7.94 -0.83 -3.03
N VAL A 133 8.38 -1.92 -3.65
CA VAL A 133 9.60 -2.65 -3.26
C VAL A 133 10.44 -3.03 -4.46
N PHE A 134 11.73 -3.30 -4.24
CA PHE A 134 12.56 -3.87 -5.29
C PHE A 134 12.21 -5.34 -5.52
N GLY A 135 12.04 -5.73 -6.78
CA GLY A 135 12.04 -7.12 -7.18
C GLY A 135 13.46 -7.68 -7.27
N SER A 136 13.59 -9.00 -7.34
CA SER A 136 14.87 -9.71 -7.44
C SER A 136 15.70 -9.36 -8.69
N ARG A 137 15.09 -8.71 -9.68
CA ARG A 137 15.75 -8.27 -10.93
C ARG A 137 16.15 -6.79 -10.90
N GLY A 138 15.95 -6.11 -9.77
CA GLY A 138 16.11 -4.67 -9.63
C GLY A 138 14.98 -3.84 -10.26
N ASP A 139 13.90 -4.51 -10.69
CA ASP A 139 12.61 -3.95 -11.05
C ASP A 139 11.85 -3.46 -9.81
N LEU A 140 10.72 -2.77 -10.02
CA LEU A 140 9.86 -2.25 -8.97
C LEU A 140 8.56 -3.05 -8.95
N LEU A 141 8.17 -3.55 -7.78
CA LEU A 141 6.86 -4.15 -7.54
C LEU A 141 6.01 -3.15 -6.78
N VAL A 142 4.80 -2.89 -7.25
CA VAL A 142 3.88 -1.91 -6.66
C VAL A 142 2.58 -2.57 -6.31
N SER A 143 2.14 -2.42 -5.07
CA SER A 143 0.81 -2.83 -4.61
C SER A 143 -0.21 -1.71 -4.82
N PHE A 144 -1.46 -2.08 -5.08
CA PHE A 144 -2.55 -1.12 -5.30
C PHE A 144 -3.80 -1.49 -4.50
N GLU A 145 -4.53 -0.49 -3.99
CA GLU A 145 -5.84 -0.65 -3.35
C GLU A 145 -7.00 -0.54 -4.38
N ARG A 146 -8.21 -0.94 -3.95
CA ARG A 146 -9.52 -0.96 -4.63
C ARG A 146 -9.60 -1.98 -5.73
N ASN A 147 -8.66 -1.93 -6.66
CA ASN A 147 -8.35 -3.03 -7.55
C ASN A 147 -7.06 -3.69 -7.06
N HIS A 148 -7.23 -4.45 -5.97
CA HIS A 148 -6.18 -5.13 -5.21
C HIS A 148 -5.30 -5.97 -6.11
N ARG A 149 -4.11 -5.45 -6.38
CA ARG A 149 -3.16 -6.11 -7.27
C ARG A 149 -1.74 -5.70 -6.96
N ILE A 150 -0.82 -6.52 -7.42
CA ILE A 150 0.59 -6.22 -7.48
C ILE A 150 1.02 -6.29 -8.94
N VAL A 151 1.63 -5.23 -9.42
CA VAL A 151 2.19 -5.15 -10.78
C VAL A 151 3.65 -4.74 -10.72
N ARG A 152 4.32 -4.95 -11.84
CA ARG A 152 5.75 -4.72 -11.99
C ARG A 152 6.02 -3.58 -12.96
N TYR A 153 7.04 -2.80 -12.64
CA TYR A 153 7.62 -1.79 -13.49
C TYR A 153 9.13 -2.02 -13.62
N ASP A 154 9.66 -2.12 -14.84
CA ASP A 154 11.11 -2.25 -15.04
C ASP A 154 11.86 -0.98 -14.57
N ASN A 155 11.19 0.18 -14.61
CA ASN A 155 11.62 1.46 -14.06
C ASN A 155 10.42 2.45 -14.05
N VAL A 156 10.63 3.65 -13.50
CA VAL A 156 9.59 4.70 -13.34
C VAL A 156 8.96 5.21 -14.64
N THR A 157 9.50 4.87 -15.82
CA THR A 157 8.95 5.24 -17.13
C THR A 157 8.37 4.06 -17.91
N ALA A 158 8.51 2.83 -17.38
CA ALA A 158 8.05 1.62 -18.06
C ALA A 158 6.53 1.44 -17.90
N PRO A 159 5.85 0.81 -18.87
CA PRO A 159 4.51 0.26 -18.68
C PRO A 159 4.46 -0.81 -17.60
N ALA A 160 3.29 -1.00 -16.99
CA ALA A 160 3.07 -2.09 -16.04
C ALA A 160 3.16 -3.46 -16.73
N THR A 161 3.75 -4.43 -16.05
CA THR A 161 3.76 -5.83 -16.45
C THR A 161 3.32 -6.72 -15.28
N THR A 162 2.99 -7.98 -15.59
CA THR A 162 2.66 -8.98 -14.58
C THR A 162 3.12 -10.36 -15.04
N ASP A 163 3.19 -11.30 -14.10
CA ASP A 163 3.46 -12.71 -14.35
C ASP A 163 2.52 -13.60 -13.53
N SER A 164 2.71 -14.91 -13.58
CA SER A 164 1.88 -15.86 -12.85
C SER A 164 1.95 -15.69 -11.33
N ALA A 165 3.11 -15.31 -10.77
CA ALA A 165 3.29 -15.15 -9.34
C ALA A 165 2.61 -13.88 -8.83
N LEU A 166 2.80 -12.76 -9.53
CA LEU A 166 2.10 -11.50 -9.20
C LEU A 166 0.60 -11.61 -9.42
N THR A 167 0.16 -12.39 -10.42
CA THR A 167 -1.27 -12.72 -10.58
C THR A 167 -1.81 -13.48 -9.37
N LEU A 168 -1.08 -14.49 -8.88
CA LEU A 168 -1.49 -15.25 -7.68
C LEU A 168 -1.55 -14.35 -6.44
N ALA A 169 -0.53 -13.51 -6.22
CA ALA A 169 -0.53 -12.54 -5.12
C ALA A 169 -1.76 -11.61 -5.21
N SER A 170 -2.03 -11.06 -6.39
CA SER A 170 -3.20 -10.19 -6.64
C SER A 170 -4.53 -10.92 -6.38
N GLU A 171 -4.65 -12.19 -6.78
CA GLU A 171 -5.84 -13.01 -6.50
C GLU A 171 -6.04 -13.25 -5.01
N ILE A 172 -4.96 -13.47 -4.25
CA ILE A 172 -5.03 -13.65 -2.79
C ILE A 172 -5.51 -12.34 -2.14
N LEU A 173 -4.92 -11.20 -2.50
CA LEU A 173 -5.31 -9.89 -1.97
C LEU A 173 -6.77 -9.56 -2.30
N SER A 174 -7.19 -9.76 -3.55
CA SER A 174 -8.58 -9.54 -3.98
C SER A 174 -9.60 -10.42 -3.25
N LYS A 175 -9.20 -11.61 -2.79
CA LYS A 175 -10.06 -12.54 -2.05
C LYS A 175 -10.10 -12.26 -0.55
N HIS A 176 -9.08 -11.59 0.01
CA HIS A 176 -8.87 -11.54 1.44
C HIS A 176 -8.73 -10.13 2.05
N CYS A 177 -8.37 -9.10 1.29
CA CYS A 177 -8.36 -7.72 1.78
C CYS A 177 -9.72 -7.04 1.55
N ASN A 178 -10.15 -6.20 2.50
CA ASN A 178 -11.34 -5.36 2.33
C ASN A 178 -11.10 -4.30 1.24
N TYR A 179 -12.17 -3.78 0.64
CA TYR A 179 -12.08 -2.86 -0.52
C TYR A 179 -11.23 -1.61 -0.27
N ASN A 180 -11.25 -1.08 0.96
CA ASN A 180 -10.43 0.04 1.44
C ASN A 180 -9.53 -0.40 2.63
N GLY A 181 -8.90 -1.56 2.51
CA GLY A 181 -7.94 -2.06 3.51
C GLY A 181 -6.91 -2.91 2.81
N GLY A 182 -6.32 -2.33 1.76
CA GLY A 182 -5.49 -2.99 0.77
C GLY A 182 -4.16 -3.53 1.30
N PRO A 183 -3.29 -4.00 0.39
CA PRO A 183 -1.92 -4.41 0.69
C PRO A 183 -1.02 -3.22 1.02
N GLU A 184 -1.24 -2.59 2.18
CA GLU A 184 -0.46 -1.43 2.64
C GLU A 184 1.03 -1.76 2.76
N ALA A 185 1.36 -2.97 3.21
CA ALA A 185 2.74 -3.34 3.44
C ALA A 185 3.11 -4.63 2.67
N ILE A 186 4.08 -4.52 1.75
CA ILE A 186 4.67 -5.65 1.01
C ILE A 186 6.19 -5.62 1.12
N GLU A 187 6.84 -6.78 1.00
CA GLU A 187 8.31 -6.87 0.91
C GLU A 187 8.75 -8.17 0.25
N THR A 188 9.84 -8.12 -0.50
CA THR A 188 10.50 -9.32 -1.04
C THR A 188 11.42 -9.96 0.00
N TYR A 189 11.33 -11.28 0.10
CA TYR A 189 12.17 -12.07 1.00
C TYR A 189 12.61 -13.35 0.28
N GLU A 190 13.89 -13.44 -0.05
CA GLU A 190 14.44 -14.53 -0.87
C GLU A 190 13.64 -14.67 -2.19
N ASP A 191 13.05 -15.84 -2.46
CA ASP A 191 12.17 -16.09 -3.60
C ASP A 191 10.67 -15.92 -3.27
N HIS A 192 10.33 -15.09 -2.28
CA HIS A 192 8.96 -14.86 -1.83
C HIS A 192 8.61 -13.37 -1.75
N LEU A 193 7.31 -13.12 -1.75
CA LEU A 193 6.69 -11.85 -1.45
C LEU A 193 5.90 -11.99 -0.15
N ILE A 194 6.27 -11.19 0.84
CA ILE A 194 5.50 -10.96 2.06
C ILE A 194 4.50 -9.85 1.75
N MET A 195 3.25 -10.04 2.17
CA MET A 195 2.20 -9.05 1.98
C MET A 195 1.20 -9.08 3.13
N PHE A 196 0.83 -7.93 3.67
CA PHE A 196 -0.17 -7.79 4.72
C PHE A 196 -1.32 -6.91 4.25
N CYS A 197 -2.56 -7.28 4.58
CA CYS A 197 -3.70 -6.36 4.45
C CYS A 197 -3.77 -5.48 5.71
N GLU A 198 -4.07 -4.20 5.55
CA GLU A 198 -4.46 -3.37 6.71
C GLU A 198 -5.74 -3.88 7.35
N ASP A 199 -6.73 -4.26 6.52
CA ASP A 199 -8.00 -4.81 6.97
C ASP A 199 -8.41 -6.02 6.13
N ALA A 200 -8.26 -7.22 6.71
CA ALA A 200 -8.62 -8.47 6.06
C ALA A 200 -10.12 -8.80 6.25
N ILE A 201 -10.79 -9.31 5.21
CA ILE A 201 -12.21 -9.70 5.19
C ILE A 201 -12.56 -10.67 6.32
N ASP A 202 -11.69 -11.65 6.54
CA ASP A 202 -11.80 -12.66 7.61
C ASP A 202 -10.79 -12.39 8.74
N GLY A 203 -10.33 -11.15 8.87
CA GLY A 203 -9.38 -10.71 9.88
C GLY A 203 -9.93 -10.76 11.31
N TYR A 204 -9.02 -10.65 12.27
CA TYR A 204 -9.34 -10.59 13.68
C TYR A 204 -9.02 -9.20 14.20
N ASP A 205 -9.85 -8.66 15.10
CA ASP A 205 -9.64 -7.34 15.71
C ASP A 205 -8.29 -7.23 16.47
N THR A 206 -7.63 -8.37 16.73
CA THR A 206 -6.37 -8.47 17.47
C THR A 206 -5.16 -8.82 16.60
N SER A 207 -5.33 -9.02 15.28
CA SER A 207 -4.19 -9.39 14.43
C SER A 207 -4.33 -8.91 12.98
N PHE A 208 -3.23 -8.42 12.41
CA PHE A 208 -3.10 -8.31 10.96
C PHE A 208 -2.88 -9.67 10.34
N GLN A 209 -3.44 -9.85 9.14
CA GLN A 209 -3.28 -11.06 8.36
C GLN A 209 -2.43 -10.75 7.14
N GLY A 210 -1.43 -11.59 6.93
CA GLY A 210 -0.54 -11.53 5.79
C GLY A 210 -0.34 -12.89 5.12
N TRP A 211 0.42 -12.87 4.04
CA TRP A 211 0.78 -14.05 3.27
C TRP A 211 2.24 -14.00 2.85
N LEU A 212 2.89 -15.16 2.87
CA LEU A 212 4.14 -15.40 2.17
C LEU A 212 3.81 -16.11 0.86
N VAL A 213 4.01 -15.44 -0.26
CA VAL A 213 3.69 -15.92 -1.61
C VAL A 213 4.98 -16.18 -2.38
N PRO A 214 5.21 -17.40 -2.89
CA PRO A 214 6.38 -17.69 -3.70
C PRO A 214 6.35 -16.90 -5.03
N LEU A 215 7.49 -16.32 -5.39
CA LEU A 215 7.70 -15.58 -6.64
C LEU A 215 8.14 -16.48 -7.79
N GLN A 216 8.56 -17.70 -7.50
CA GLN A 216 8.91 -18.72 -8.48
C GLN A 216 8.11 -20.01 -8.23
N PRO A 217 7.71 -20.75 -9.28
CA PRO A 217 7.13 -22.08 -9.11
C PRO A 217 8.11 -23.01 -8.37
N ALA A 218 7.59 -23.90 -7.51
CA ALA A 218 8.43 -24.90 -6.88
C ALA A 218 9.16 -25.74 -7.95
N PRO A 219 10.43 -26.15 -7.73
CA PRO A 219 11.15 -26.98 -8.69
C PRO A 219 10.35 -28.24 -9.08
N GLY A 220 10.00 -28.36 -10.37
CA GLY A 220 9.18 -29.46 -10.89
C GLY A 220 7.69 -29.14 -11.07
N ALA A 221 7.23 -27.96 -10.67
CA ALA A 221 5.88 -27.47 -10.92
C ALA A 221 5.64 -27.24 -12.42
N ARG A 222 4.58 -27.83 -12.96
CA ARG A 222 4.13 -27.76 -14.35
C ARG A 222 2.86 -26.92 -14.52
N GLU A 223 2.15 -26.61 -13.44
CA GLU A 223 0.90 -25.82 -13.50
C GLU A 223 0.86 -24.61 -12.54
N LYS A 224 -0.02 -23.65 -12.85
CA LYS A 224 -0.27 -22.44 -12.03
C LYS A 224 -0.72 -22.78 -10.60
N SER A 225 -1.37 -23.93 -10.41
CA SER A 225 -1.81 -24.49 -9.12
C SER A 225 -0.65 -25.01 -8.26
N GLU A 226 0.55 -25.15 -8.83
CA GLU A 226 1.72 -25.75 -8.18
C GLU A 226 2.77 -24.70 -7.77
N LEU A 227 2.43 -23.40 -7.81
CA LEU A 227 3.32 -22.35 -7.30
C LEU A 227 3.65 -22.53 -5.80
N GLY A 228 2.98 -23.42 -5.08
CA GLY A 228 3.15 -23.64 -3.65
C GLY A 228 2.09 -22.90 -2.86
N TYR A 229 1.64 -23.51 -1.75
CA TYR A 229 0.64 -22.91 -0.88
C TYR A 229 1.18 -21.61 -0.31
N SER A 230 0.46 -20.51 -0.50
CA SER A 230 0.75 -19.30 0.25
C SER A 230 0.59 -19.59 1.74
N ARG A 231 1.54 -19.12 2.54
CA ARG A 231 1.50 -19.33 3.99
C ARG A 231 0.88 -18.11 4.63
N ARG A 232 -0.12 -18.31 5.49
CA ARG A 232 -0.70 -17.22 6.27
C ARG A 232 0.25 -16.80 7.37
N LEU A 233 0.35 -15.50 7.57
CA LEU A 233 1.10 -14.83 8.63
C LEU A 233 0.08 -14.09 9.50
N PHE A 234 0.24 -14.15 10.81
CA PHE A 234 -0.56 -13.36 11.73
C PHE A 234 0.36 -12.55 12.62
N MET A 235 0.13 -11.25 12.67
CA MET A 235 0.87 -10.29 13.49
C MET A 235 -0.08 -9.64 14.49
N LYS A 236 0.30 -9.55 15.75
CA LYS A 236 -0.55 -8.99 16.80
C LYS A 236 -0.73 -7.49 16.62
N ILE A 237 -1.99 -7.04 16.61
CA ILE A 237 -2.32 -5.61 16.67
C ILE A 237 -2.11 -5.13 18.10
N THR A 238 -1.45 -3.99 18.26
CA THR A 238 -1.30 -3.36 19.57
C THR A 238 -1.53 -1.86 19.54
N ASP A 239 -2.20 -1.35 20.57
CA ASP A 239 -2.45 0.09 20.82
C ASP A 239 -3.17 0.85 19.68
N GLY A 240 -3.76 0.12 18.73
CA GLY A 240 -4.52 0.67 17.61
C GLY A 240 -3.68 1.14 16.42
N PHE A 241 -2.37 0.91 16.44
CA PHE A 241 -1.49 1.16 15.28
C PHE A 241 -1.85 0.22 14.11
N ARG A 242 -1.48 0.62 12.89
CA ARG A 242 -1.72 -0.08 11.62
C ARG A 242 -0.44 -0.13 10.79
N PRO A 243 -0.04 -1.29 10.22
CA PRO A 243 1.14 -1.38 9.38
C PRO A 243 0.91 -0.58 8.11
N THR A 244 1.93 0.17 7.72
CA THR A 244 1.89 1.00 6.51
C THR A 244 2.99 0.65 5.54
N ASP A 245 4.12 0.10 6.00
CA ASP A 245 5.15 -0.40 5.08
C ASP A 245 6.11 -1.37 5.76
N PHE A 246 6.88 -2.09 4.96
CA PHE A 246 7.90 -3.03 5.41
C PHE A 246 9.25 -2.74 4.78
N ALA A 247 10.32 -3.14 5.46
CA ALA A 247 11.64 -3.18 4.88
C ALA A 247 12.44 -4.38 5.40
N MET A 248 13.13 -5.08 4.50
CA MET A 248 13.97 -6.23 4.85
C MET A 248 15.38 -5.80 5.25
N LEU A 249 15.85 -6.26 6.42
CA LEU A 249 17.27 -6.17 6.78
C LEU A 249 18.08 -7.29 6.09
N ASP A 250 19.38 -7.11 5.87
CA ASP A 250 20.26 -8.14 5.29
C ASP A 250 20.30 -9.45 6.09
N SER A 251 19.99 -9.37 7.39
CA SER A 251 19.84 -10.56 8.24
C SER A 251 18.65 -11.42 7.81
N GLY A 252 17.67 -10.85 7.09
CA GLY A 252 16.37 -11.42 6.78
C GLY A 252 15.29 -11.09 7.81
N ASP A 253 15.61 -10.26 8.81
CA ASP A 253 14.63 -9.79 9.78
C ASP A 253 13.81 -8.64 9.18
N LEU A 254 12.49 -8.66 9.42
CA LEU A 254 11.55 -7.73 8.82
C LEU A 254 11.37 -6.52 9.75
N LEU A 255 11.72 -5.33 9.27
CA LEU A 255 11.37 -4.07 9.91
C LEU A 255 9.99 -3.62 9.43
N ILE A 256 9.19 -3.14 10.36
CA ILE A 256 7.79 -2.77 10.14
C ILE A 256 7.59 -1.33 10.57
N LEU A 257 6.99 -0.54 9.70
CA LEU A 257 6.42 0.74 10.06
C LEU A 257 4.94 0.55 10.35
N GLU A 258 4.52 0.94 11.56
CA GLU A 258 3.12 1.12 11.88
C GLU A 258 2.81 2.60 12.13
N ARG A 259 1.56 2.97 11.86
CA ARG A 259 1.03 4.31 12.00
C ARG A 259 -0.19 4.35 12.90
N MET A 260 -0.29 5.43 13.68
CA MET A 260 -1.53 5.91 14.28
C MET A 260 -1.89 7.24 13.62
N HIS A 261 -3.09 7.35 13.05
CA HIS A 261 -3.62 8.62 12.52
C HIS A 261 -5.15 8.60 12.58
N ASP A 262 -5.71 8.96 13.73
CA ASP A 262 -7.16 8.93 13.99
C ASP A 262 -7.84 10.31 13.88
N GLY A 263 -7.11 11.32 13.40
CA GLY A 263 -7.55 12.72 13.34
C GLY A 263 -7.38 13.49 14.67
N HIS A 264 -7.07 12.80 15.77
CA HIS A 264 -6.73 13.41 17.06
C HIS A 264 -5.28 13.22 17.44
N ARG A 265 -4.70 12.08 17.08
CA ARG A 265 -3.31 11.71 17.34
C ARG A 265 -2.68 11.22 16.05
N THR A 266 -1.43 11.61 15.89
CA THR A 266 -0.56 11.14 14.80
C THR A 266 0.73 10.65 15.41
N GLY A 267 1.17 9.45 15.03
CA GLY A 267 2.40 8.86 15.51
C GLY A 267 2.83 7.70 14.65
N PHE A 268 4.09 7.31 14.77
CA PHE A 268 4.62 6.12 14.13
C PHE A 268 5.27 5.20 15.15
N ARG A 269 5.35 3.93 14.78
CA ARG A 269 6.09 2.90 15.50
C ARG A 269 6.94 2.12 14.53
N LEU A 270 8.18 1.84 14.92
CA LEU A 270 9.03 0.87 14.26
C LEU A 270 9.06 -0.41 15.08
N GLU A 271 8.79 -1.54 14.44
CA GLU A 271 8.84 -2.86 15.05
C GLU A 271 9.67 -3.84 14.21
N VAL A 272 10.21 -4.88 14.85
CA VAL A 272 11.03 -5.88 14.16
C VAL A 272 10.45 -7.28 14.39
N ILE A 273 10.33 -8.05 13.30
CA ILE A 273 10.07 -9.48 13.33
C ILE A 273 11.34 -10.25 12.93
N PRO A 274 11.95 -10.99 13.86
CA PRO A 274 12.99 -11.97 13.54
C PRO A 274 12.59 -12.94 12.43
N ARG A 275 13.49 -13.20 11.47
CA ARG A 275 13.27 -14.10 10.33
C ARG A 275 12.81 -15.50 10.74
N LYS A 276 13.29 -15.98 11.90
CA LYS A 276 12.88 -17.28 12.47
C LYS A 276 11.38 -17.36 12.72
N TYR A 277 10.72 -16.22 12.95
CA TYR A 277 9.28 -16.15 13.18
C TYR A 277 8.47 -16.00 11.89
N LEU A 278 9.03 -15.42 10.82
CA LEU A 278 8.42 -15.44 9.47
C LEU A 278 8.21 -16.88 8.98
N ALA A 279 9.13 -17.79 9.34
CA ALA A 279 8.99 -19.21 9.05
C ALA A 279 8.18 -19.98 10.11
N ALA A 280 7.91 -19.42 11.29
CA ALA A 280 7.15 -20.07 12.36
C ALA A 280 5.63 -19.86 12.26
N THR A 281 5.20 -18.86 11.48
CA THR A 281 3.78 -18.56 11.32
C THR A 281 3.04 -19.60 10.49
N GLY A 282 1.90 -20.00 11.03
CA GLY A 282 0.86 -20.82 10.40
C GLY A 282 -0.49 -20.42 10.99
N GLU A 283 -1.56 -21.16 10.68
CA GLU A 283 -2.91 -20.84 11.19
C GLU A 283 -3.05 -20.91 12.73
N GLU A 284 -2.01 -21.35 13.44
CA GLU A 284 -2.00 -21.54 14.89
C GLU A 284 -0.98 -20.66 15.63
N ALA A 285 -0.30 -19.74 14.93
CA ALA A 285 0.76 -18.91 15.53
C ALA A 285 0.56 -17.41 15.26
N LEU A 286 0.66 -16.60 16.32
CA LEU A 286 0.59 -15.14 16.30
C LEU A 286 1.95 -14.54 16.66
N VAL A 287 2.55 -13.79 15.75
CA VAL A 287 3.81 -13.08 16.02
C VAL A 287 3.52 -11.81 16.79
N VAL A 288 4.26 -11.61 17.87
CA VAL A 288 4.34 -10.34 18.59
C VAL A 288 5.69 -9.70 18.25
N PRO A 289 5.71 -8.63 17.44
CA PRO A 289 6.93 -7.94 17.07
C PRO A 289 7.64 -7.29 18.27
N ALA A 290 8.93 -7.01 18.10
CA ALA A 290 9.71 -6.23 19.06
C ALA A 290 9.57 -4.73 18.75
N ARG A 291 9.16 -3.91 19.73
CA ARG A 291 8.99 -2.47 19.56
C ARG A 291 10.31 -1.72 19.61
N ALA A 292 10.84 -1.35 18.46
CA ALA A 292 12.13 -0.68 18.35
C ALA A 292 12.04 0.82 18.65
N ALA A 293 11.04 1.53 18.13
CA ALA A 293 10.88 2.96 18.38
C ALA A 293 9.42 3.39 18.26
N GLU A 294 9.05 4.47 18.93
CA GLU A 294 7.75 5.12 18.80
C GLU A 294 7.93 6.64 18.94
N ALA A 295 7.18 7.43 18.17
CA ALA A 295 7.17 8.88 18.30
C ALA A 295 5.80 9.46 17.95
N TRP A 296 5.42 10.52 18.67
CA TRP A 296 4.13 11.20 18.52
C TRP A 296 4.29 12.63 18.02
N GLN A 297 3.35 13.05 17.17
CA GLN A 297 3.25 14.42 16.68
C GLN A 297 3.06 15.39 17.84
N SER A 298 3.88 16.44 17.87
CA SER A 298 3.78 17.54 18.83
C SER A 298 4.38 18.81 18.23
N PRO A 299 4.25 19.99 18.87
CA PRO A 299 4.86 21.22 18.38
C PRO A 299 6.39 21.15 18.18
N SER A 300 7.08 20.26 18.91
CA SER A 300 8.52 20.03 18.78
C SER A 300 8.87 18.75 18.01
N ASN A 301 7.87 17.93 17.67
CA ASN A 301 8.06 16.64 17.02
C ASN A 301 7.21 16.59 15.74
N PRO A 302 7.77 16.98 14.57
CA PRO A 302 7.05 17.12 13.31
C PRO A 302 6.75 15.76 12.66
N VAL A 303 6.31 14.78 13.45
CA VAL A 303 5.76 13.52 12.96
C VAL A 303 4.44 13.80 12.25
N ASP A 304 4.21 13.13 11.12
CA ASP A 304 2.96 13.20 10.38
C ASP A 304 2.49 11.77 10.03
N ASN A 305 1.60 11.62 9.05
CA ASN A 305 1.05 10.37 8.54
C ASN A 305 2.15 9.48 7.91
N MET A 306 3.05 8.93 8.72
CA MET A 306 4.20 8.13 8.27
C MET A 306 3.73 6.85 7.60
N GLU A 307 3.95 6.76 6.29
CA GLU A 307 3.41 5.66 5.48
C GLU A 307 4.48 4.89 4.74
N CYS A 308 5.68 5.47 4.53
CA CYS A 308 6.72 4.79 3.77
C CYS A 308 7.93 4.42 4.62
N LEU A 309 8.53 3.27 4.35
CA LEU A 309 9.73 2.75 4.99
C LEU A 309 10.72 2.25 3.95
N SER A 310 12.00 2.53 4.16
CA SER A 310 13.07 1.85 3.42
C SER A 310 14.32 1.72 4.27
N VAL A 311 15.18 0.77 3.92
CA VAL A 311 16.48 0.59 4.57
C VAL A 311 17.60 0.53 3.54
N ASP A 312 18.73 1.14 3.88
CA ASP A 312 19.98 1.02 3.13
C ASP A 312 21.07 0.51 4.06
N GLN A 313 21.86 -0.45 3.59
CA GLN A 313 23.07 -0.87 4.29
C GLN A 313 24.16 0.19 4.18
N LEU A 314 24.85 0.44 5.28
CA LEU A 314 26.01 1.32 5.36
C LEU A 314 27.26 0.51 5.72
N GLU A 315 28.42 1.14 5.54
CA GLU A 315 29.68 0.58 6.04
C GLU A 315 29.67 0.40 7.57
N GLY A 316 30.46 -0.55 8.07
CA GLY A 316 30.62 -0.76 9.51
C GLY A 316 29.43 -1.44 10.20
N GLY A 317 28.54 -2.09 9.43
CA GLY A 317 27.40 -2.84 9.98
C GLY A 317 26.25 -1.96 10.48
N LYS A 318 26.22 -0.70 10.02
CA LYS A 318 25.08 0.18 10.24
C LYS A 318 24.05 0.02 9.14
N VAL A 319 22.79 0.24 9.49
CA VAL A 319 21.68 0.43 8.55
C VAL A 319 21.18 1.85 8.69
N ARG A 320 20.83 2.44 7.55
CA ARG A 320 20.05 3.66 7.47
C ARG A 320 18.59 3.30 7.30
N VAL A 321 17.73 3.82 8.16
CA VAL A 321 16.28 3.65 8.09
C VAL A 321 15.69 4.98 7.65
N ASN A 322 14.98 4.98 6.52
CA ASN A 322 14.32 6.18 6.00
C ASN A 322 12.81 6.04 6.14
N LEU A 323 12.15 7.07 6.66
CA LEU A 323 10.69 7.18 6.72
C LEU A 323 10.21 8.34 5.87
N MET A 324 9.02 8.19 5.28
CA MET A 324 8.35 9.30 4.59
C MET A 324 6.86 9.32 4.94
N SER A 325 6.29 10.51 5.10
CA SER A 325 4.84 10.66 5.33
C SER A 325 4.06 10.96 4.07
N ASP A 326 2.83 10.47 4.07
CA ASP A 326 1.78 10.94 3.20
C ASP A 326 1.22 12.28 3.73
N ASP A 327 0.94 13.22 2.84
CA ASP A 327 0.27 14.47 3.19
C ASP A 327 -1.24 14.44 2.91
N ASN A 328 -1.78 13.32 2.40
CA ASN A 328 -3.16 13.16 1.93
C ASN A 328 -3.64 14.30 0.99
N PHE A 329 -2.70 15.04 0.39
CA PHE A 329 -2.94 16.34 -0.27
C PHE A 329 -3.74 17.34 0.57
N SER A 330 -3.58 17.28 1.89
CA SER A 330 -4.24 18.10 2.89
C SER A 330 -3.33 19.23 3.33
N SER A 331 -3.85 20.45 3.43
CA SER A 331 -3.10 21.59 3.95
C SER A 331 -2.78 21.51 5.45
N LYS A 332 -3.29 20.48 6.14
CA LYS A 332 -3.03 20.21 7.57
C LYS A 332 -1.94 19.18 7.82
N GLN A 333 -1.47 18.53 6.77
CA GLN A 333 -0.42 17.52 6.82
C GLN A 333 0.77 18.00 5.99
N GLN A 334 1.90 17.35 6.20
CA GLN A 334 3.16 17.67 5.57
C GLN A 334 3.79 16.39 5.03
N THR A 335 4.45 16.48 3.87
CA THR A 335 5.41 15.47 3.45
C THR A 335 6.68 15.66 4.27
N VAL A 336 7.01 14.69 5.11
CA VAL A 336 8.16 14.68 5.99
C VAL A 336 9.02 13.48 5.65
N PHE A 337 10.34 13.66 5.60
CA PHE A 337 11.31 12.59 5.39
C PHE A 337 12.24 12.51 6.60
N PHE A 338 12.33 11.35 7.24
CA PHE A 338 13.23 11.12 8.38
C PHE A 338 14.33 10.15 8.01
N VAL A 339 15.51 10.38 8.57
CA VAL A 339 16.66 9.49 8.48
C VAL A 339 17.09 9.09 9.87
N PHE A 340 17.15 7.79 10.13
CA PHE A 340 17.77 7.21 11.29
C PHE A 340 18.95 6.33 10.88
N GLU A 341 19.88 6.13 11.80
CA GLU A 341 20.92 5.11 11.69
C GLU A 341 20.91 4.22 12.91
N VAL A 342 21.27 2.95 12.71
CA VAL A 342 21.47 2.02 13.82
C VAL A 342 22.46 0.92 13.44
N HIS A 343 23.18 0.39 14.41
CA HIS A 343 23.93 -0.85 14.20
C HIS A 343 22.94 -2.02 14.04
N ALA A 344 23.06 -2.73 12.93
CA ALA A 344 22.14 -3.82 12.59
C ALA A 344 22.19 -4.93 13.63
N GLU A 345 23.38 -5.27 14.13
CA GLU A 345 23.57 -6.31 15.16
C GLU A 345 22.79 -5.99 16.44
N ASP A 346 22.88 -4.75 16.94
CA ASP A 346 22.17 -4.32 18.14
C ASP A 346 20.65 -4.39 17.98
N LEU A 347 20.12 -3.94 16.82
CA LEU A 347 18.69 -3.99 16.53
C LEU A 347 18.18 -5.43 16.44
N VAL A 348 18.97 -6.30 15.79
CA VAL A 348 18.65 -7.72 15.64
C VAL A 348 18.70 -8.43 16.99
N GLU A 349 19.73 -8.21 17.80
CA GLU A 349 19.84 -8.81 19.14
C GLU A 349 18.64 -8.42 20.01
N TYR A 350 18.31 -7.12 20.04
CA TYR A 350 17.12 -6.60 20.72
C TYR A 350 15.84 -7.29 20.23
N ALA A 351 15.67 -7.40 18.91
CA ALA A 351 14.49 -8.02 18.33
C ALA A 351 14.34 -9.49 18.73
N TYR A 352 15.44 -10.24 18.78
CA TYR A 352 15.42 -11.66 19.16
C TYR A 352 15.14 -11.88 20.65
N GLU A 353 15.46 -10.91 21.51
CA GLU A 353 15.12 -10.92 22.93
C GLU A 353 13.64 -10.59 23.16
N MET A 354 13.10 -9.61 22.44
CA MET A 354 11.80 -9.00 22.74
C MET A 354 10.63 -9.60 21.95
N ALA A 355 10.86 -10.01 20.70
CA ALA A 355 9.83 -10.60 19.85
C ALA A 355 9.56 -12.06 20.25
N ARG A 356 8.29 -12.47 20.15
CA ARG A 356 7.84 -13.80 20.56
C ARG A 356 6.68 -14.29 19.70
N VAL A 357 6.36 -15.57 19.85
CA VAL A 357 5.17 -16.19 19.27
C VAL A 357 4.20 -16.54 20.39
N GLU A 358 2.93 -16.25 20.18
CA GLU A 358 1.80 -16.65 21.03
C GLU A 358 0.89 -17.61 20.23
N ASP A 359 0.11 -18.44 20.93
CA ASP A 359 -0.86 -19.33 20.28
C ASP A 359 -1.97 -18.54 19.57
N PHE A 360 -2.40 -19.02 18.40
CA PHE A 360 -3.51 -18.45 17.63
C PHE A 360 -4.64 -19.47 17.38
N PRO A 361 -5.93 -19.05 17.41
CA PRO A 361 -6.39 -17.77 17.91
C PRO A 361 -6.07 -17.65 19.42
N PRO A 362 -5.79 -16.44 19.94
CA PRO A 362 -5.35 -16.26 21.32
C PRO A 362 -6.25 -17.02 22.30
N SER A 363 -5.64 -17.77 23.23
CA SER A 363 -6.30 -18.67 24.18
C SER A 363 -7.05 -17.91 25.29
N ASN A 364 -7.94 -16.99 24.91
CA ASN A 364 -9.13 -16.50 25.61
C ASN A 364 -9.70 -15.34 24.78
N PRO A 365 -10.64 -15.58 23.86
CA PRO A 365 -11.66 -14.57 23.66
C PRO A 365 -12.43 -14.52 24.97
N GLN A 366 -12.59 -13.34 25.58
CA GLN A 366 -13.73 -13.14 26.47
C GLN A 366 -14.93 -13.80 25.80
N VAL A 367 -15.45 -14.84 26.46
CA VAL A 367 -16.70 -15.47 26.11
C VAL A 367 -17.72 -14.34 26.13
N LEU A 368 -17.99 -13.72 24.98
CA LEU A 368 -19.25 -13.06 24.75
C LEU A 368 -20.25 -14.20 24.58
N SER A 369 -20.63 -14.80 25.72
CA SER A 369 -21.91 -15.46 25.89
C SER A 369 -22.97 -14.39 25.71
N ASN A 370 -23.26 -14.08 24.45
CA ASN A 370 -24.58 -13.82 23.93
C ASN A 370 -24.40 -13.55 22.44
N GLY A 371 -24.91 -14.50 21.64
CA GLY A 371 -24.93 -14.40 20.20
C GLY A 371 -25.75 -13.20 19.76
N THR A 372 -25.11 -12.05 19.56
CA THR A 372 -25.55 -10.99 18.67
C THR A 372 -24.35 -10.07 18.43
N ARG A 373 -23.73 -10.15 17.25
CA ARG A 373 -22.79 -9.12 16.79
C ARG A 373 -23.61 -7.85 16.53
N GLU A 374 -23.58 -6.88 17.44
CA GLU A 374 -23.91 -5.50 17.09
C GLU A 374 -22.69 -4.88 16.41
N LYS A 375 -22.71 -4.82 15.07
CA LYS A 375 -21.83 -3.91 14.33
C LYS A 375 -22.38 -2.50 14.50
N THR A 376 -21.79 -1.69 15.37
CA THR A 376 -22.02 -0.25 15.37
C THR A 376 -21.28 0.36 14.18
N ILE A 377 -21.98 0.51 13.05
CA ILE A 377 -21.49 1.32 11.93
C ILE A 377 -21.74 2.79 12.32
N GLN A 378 -20.68 3.53 12.66
CA GLN A 378 -20.75 4.99 12.66
C GLN A 378 -20.67 5.46 11.19
N VAL A 379 -21.82 5.81 10.61
CA VAL A 379 -21.86 6.57 9.37
C VAL A 379 -21.68 8.04 9.73
N VAL A 380 -20.46 8.57 9.56
CA VAL A 380 -20.22 10.02 9.60
C VAL A 380 -20.66 10.59 8.26
N VAL A 381 -21.88 11.13 8.18
CA VAL A 381 -22.29 11.95 7.03
C VAL A 381 -21.72 13.35 7.23
N GLY A 382 -20.58 13.63 6.58
CA GLY A 382 -20.05 14.98 6.47
C GLY A 382 -20.96 15.83 5.56
N VAL A 383 -21.71 16.77 6.14
CA VAL A 383 -22.39 17.81 5.37
C VAL A 383 -21.45 18.99 5.21
N SER A 384 -20.90 19.16 4.01
CA SER A 384 -20.17 20.36 3.59
C SER A 384 -21.12 21.56 3.52
N LEU A 385 -20.96 22.51 4.45
CA LEU A 385 -21.65 23.80 4.40
C LEU A 385 -20.83 24.80 3.60
N PHE A 386 -21.32 25.18 2.42
CA PHE A 386 -21.01 26.47 1.81
C PHE A 386 -22.27 27.05 1.14
N LEU A 387 -22.47 28.36 1.36
CA LEU A 387 -23.50 29.28 0.87
C LEU A 387 -24.90 29.27 1.54
N GLY A 388 -25.05 30.18 2.52
CA GLY A 388 -25.80 31.43 2.29
C GLY A 388 -27.32 31.41 2.35
N GLY A 389 -27.87 31.93 3.46
CA GLY A 389 -29.15 32.66 3.47
C GLY A 389 -30.29 32.03 4.26
N LEU A 390 -30.65 32.69 5.37
CA LEU A 390 -31.97 32.75 6.02
C LEU A 390 -32.83 31.48 6.06
N LEU A 391 -33.03 30.94 7.27
CA LEU A 391 -34.36 30.89 7.89
C LEU A 391 -34.26 30.51 9.37
N THR A 392 -35.04 31.25 10.15
CA THR A 392 -35.20 31.29 11.59
C THR A 392 -35.89 30.05 12.18
N GLY A 393 -35.47 29.65 13.39
CA GLY A 393 -36.41 29.21 14.43
C GLY A 393 -36.38 27.72 14.81
N ALA A 394 -36.01 27.49 16.08
CA ALA A 394 -36.32 26.34 16.95
C ALA A 394 -35.74 24.95 16.58
N GLY A 395 -34.91 24.42 17.48
CA GLY A 395 -34.40 23.06 17.43
C GLY A 395 -35.35 22.02 17.99
N VAL A 396 -35.01 20.74 17.81
CA VAL A 396 -35.06 19.65 18.80
C VAL A 396 -34.32 18.44 18.22
N VAL A 397 -33.49 17.84 19.08
CA VAL A 397 -32.72 16.61 18.95
C VAL A 397 -33.63 15.40 18.76
N MET A 398 -33.28 14.48 17.85
CA MET A 398 -33.83 13.11 17.82
C MET A 398 -32.70 12.12 17.52
N ILE A 399 -32.22 11.46 18.57
CA ILE A 399 -31.43 10.22 18.50
C ILE A 399 -32.43 9.09 18.25
N VAL A 400 -32.29 8.37 17.14
CA VAL A 400 -33.05 7.13 16.88
C VAL A 400 -32.06 5.98 16.75
N ASN A 401 -31.98 5.17 17.80
CA ASN A 401 -31.42 3.81 17.74
C ASN A 401 -32.45 2.90 17.08
N TYR A 402 -32.08 2.25 15.98
CA TYR A 402 -32.90 1.22 15.36
C TYR A 402 -32.12 -0.08 15.17
N VAL A 403 -32.37 -1.03 16.07
CA VAL A 403 -31.93 -2.42 15.97
C VAL A 403 -32.98 -3.20 15.18
N ARG A 404 -32.61 -3.78 14.03
CA ARG A 404 -33.42 -4.83 13.40
C ARG A 404 -32.58 -6.00 12.88
N SER A 405 -32.95 -7.16 13.42
CA SER A 405 -32.49 -8.53 13.20
C SER A 405 -32.49 -9.02 11.73
N LYS A 406 -31.55 -9.95 11.47
CA LYS A 406 -31.39 -10.95 10.39
C LYS A 406 -32.53 -11.12 9.36
N ASN A 407 -32.07 -11.36 8.12
CA ASN A 407 -32.77 -11.88 6.93
C ASN A 407 -33.33 -10.87 5.91
N SER A 408 -32.46 -10.03 5.33
CA SER A 408 -32.62 -9.59 3.94
C SER A 408 -31.32 -9.06 3.37
N ASN A 409 -30.61 -9.87 2.56
CA ASN A 409 -29.84 -9.41 1.38
C ASN A 409 -29.10 -10.54 0.63
N LYS A 410 -29.68 -11.75 0.59
CA LYS A 410 -29.26 -12.82 -0.33
C LYS A 410 -29.84 -12.63 -1.75
N ARG A 411 -30.09 -11.38 -2.19
CA ARG A 411 -30.74 -11.08 -3.48
C ARG A 411 -30.26 -9.82 -4.21
N LYS A 412 -29.05 -9.32 -3.89
CA LYS A 412 -28.43 -8.20 -4.63
C LYS A 412 -27.00 -8.47 -5.12
N TYR A 413 -26.55 -9.72 -5.10
CA TYR A 413 -25.21 -10.11 -5.60
C TYR A 413 -25.25 -11.05 -6.82
N GLU A 414 -26.42 -11.26 -7.43
CA GLU A 414 -26.58 -12.10 -8.63
C GLU A 414 -26.81 -11.30 -9.93
N SER A 415 -26.55 -9.99 -9.94
CA SER A 415 -26.80 -9.14 -11.13
C SER A 415 -25.56 -8.46 -11.72
N PHE A 416 -24.35 -8.97 -11.51
CA PHE A 416 -23.16 -8.41 -12.16
C PHE A 416 -22.03 -9.41 -12.51
N VAL A 417 -22.38 -10.68 -12.80
CA VAL A 417 -21.44 -11.67 -13.37
C VAL A 417 -22.08 -12.43 -14.55
N ALA A 418 -22.79 -11.72 -15.42
CA ALA A 418 -23.35 -12.32 -16.63
C ALA A 418 -23.07 -11.42 -17.85
N MET A 419 -22.05 -11.82 -18.63
CA MET A 419 -21.67 -11.48 -20.02
C MET A 419 -20.15 -11.25 -20.07
N THR A 420 -19.32 -12.07 -20.72
CA THR A 420 -19.53 -13.03 -21.81
C THR A 420 -18.36 -14.01 -21.92
N ARG A 421 -18.65 -15.32 -21.99
CA ARG A 421 -17.92 -16.27 -22.86
C ARG A 421 -18.71 -17.59 -23.01
N GLN A 422 -19.73 -17.58 -23.86
CA GLN A 422 -20.10 -18.69 -24.75
C GLN A 422 -21.50 -18.43 -25.33
N ASP A 423 -21.54 -17.91 -26.55
CA ASP A 423 -22.41 -18.54 -27.53
C ASP A 423 -21.87 -19.94 -27.81
N PHE A 424 -22.76 -20.86 -28.19
CA PHE A 424 -22.56 -22.27 -28.52
C PHE A 424 -22.60 -23.24 -27.32
N ASN A 425 -23.81 -23.60 -26.89
CA ASN A 425 -24.49 -24.78 -27.42
C ASN A 425 -25.95 -24.87 -26.92
N ASP A 426 -26.85 -25.08 -27.88
CA ASP A 426 -28.18 -25.69 -27.76
C ASP A 426 -29.32 -24.93 -27.07
N PHE A 427 -29.91 -24.05 -27.89
CA PHE A 427 -31.35 -23.83 -27.97
C PHE A 427 -32.16 -25.13 -27.77
N SER A 428 -32.95 -25.22 -26.70
CA SER A 428 -34.18 -26.01 -26.67
C SER A 428 -35.09 -25.61 -25.50
N LEU A 429 -36.23 -24.99 -25.82
CA LEU A 429 -37.42 -24.88 -24.97
C LEU A 429 -38.64 -24.83 -25.91
N PRO A 430 -39.85 -25.21 -25.47
CA PRO A 430 -40.21 -26.38 -24.67
C PRO A 430 -41.34 -27.18 -25.36
N SER A 431 -41.57 -28.41 -24.89
CA SER A 431 -42.77 -29.18 -25.18
C SER A 431 -43.98 -28.56 -24.48
N ASP A 432 -45.10 -28.43 -25.20
CA ASP A 432 -46.41 -28.75 -24.66
C ASP A 432 -47.37 -29.15 -25.79
N ASP A 433 -47.96 -30.32 -25.60
CA ASP A 433 -49.03 -30.91 -26.41
C ASP A 433 -50.33 -30.08 -26.28
N GLN A 434 -50.96 -29.85 -27.43
CA GLN A 434 -52.42 -29.86 -27.69
C GLN A 434 -53.37 -29.10 -26.74
N MET A 435 -53.84 -27.93 -27.16
CA MET A 435 -55.14 -27.70 -27.84
C MET A 435 -55.40 -26.20 -28.02
#